data_AF-A0A135WED0-F1
#
_entry.id   AF-A0A135WED0-F1
#
_cell.length_a   1.000
_cell.length_b   1.000
_cell.length_c   1.000
_cell.angle_alpha   90.00
_cell.angle_beta   90.00
_cell.angle_gamma   90.00
#
_symmetry.space_group_name_H-M   'P 1'
#
loop_
_entity.id
_entity.type
_entity.pdbx_description
1 polymer ?
#
loop_
_entity_poly.entity_id
_entity_poly.type
_entity_poly.pdbx_seq_one_letter_code
_entity_poly.pdbx_strand_id
1 'polypeptide(L)'
;MKIIFSNAIKHNQDHFDFIANKSNRYVHGSKYMYSDEDYLQIIRKSIPNRLEAADYKDLPLTKEETLAFNKALEEQIEYWLSLRVHIPIKEGTDTVTYKGETIELDIRPIDINDNDKALRDLLRLHDIIKECLTEEKPLYLSVYEEK
;
A
#
# COMPACT_ATOMS: atom_id res chain seq x y z
N MET A 1 7.27 -14.34 -5.38
CA MET A 1 7.20 -13.61 -4.09
C MET A 1 5.86 -12.92 -3.95
N LYS A 2 5.35 -12.81 -2.73
CA LYS A 2 4.18 -12.03 -2.35
C LYS A 2 4.54 -11.05 -1.24
N ILE A 3 4.07 -9.81 -1.36
CA ILE A 3 4.20 -8.77 -0.36
C ILE A 3 2.81 -8.35 0.09
N ILE A 4 2.58 -8.39 1.41
CA ILE A 4 1.32 -7.99 2.01
C ILE A 4 1.61 -7.06 3.18
N PHE A 5 0.89 -5.95 3.23
CA PHE A 5 0.85 -5.04 4.37
C PHE A 5 -0.54 -5.09 4.99
N SER A 6 -0.61 -5.12 6.31
CA SER A 6 -1.89 -5.12 7.02
C SER A 6 -1.81 -4.43 8.38
N ASN A 7 -2.97 -3.99 8.87
CA ASN A 7 -3.10 -3.43 10.23
C ASN A 7 -3.33 -4.50 11.31
N ALA A 8 -3.43 -5.77 10.90
CA ALA A 8 -3.67 -6.93 11.75
C ALA A 8 -2.96 -8.16 11.16
N ILE A 9 -2.68 -9.16 11.99
CA ILE A 9 -2.11 -10.45 11.55
C ILE A 9 -3.10 -11.11 10.57
N LYS A 10 -2.66 -11.38 9.35
CA LYS A 10 -3.44 -11.93 8.24
C LYS A 10 -3.05 -13.36 7.89
N HIS A 11 -1.77 -13.67 7.95
CA HIS A 11 -1.18 -14.97 7.70
C HIS A 11 -1.82 -16.04 8.58
N ASN A 12 -2.14 -17.19 7.96
CA ASN A 12 -2.91 -18.29 8.55
C ASN A 12 -4.36 -17.99 8.94
N GLN A 13 -4.88 -16.78 8.69
CA GLN A 13 -6.32 -16.52 8.77
C GLN A 13 -7.00 -16.87 7.44
N ASP A 14 -8.22 -17.39 7.53
CA ASP A 14 -9.06 -17.51 6.35
C ASP A 14 -9.26 -16.13 5.71
N HIS A 15 -9.23 -16.08 4.38
CA HIS A 15 -9.31 -14.82 3.67
C HIS A 15 -10.66 -14.13 3.87
N PHE A 16 -11.76 -14.88 3.81
CA PHE A 16 -13.11 -14.34 3.92
C PHE A 16 -13.39 -13.86 5.35
N ASP A 17 -12.96 -14.62 6.35
CA ASP A 17 -13.06 -14.20 7.75
C ASP A 17 -12.25 -12.92 8.02
N PHE A 18 -11.04 -12.84 7.47
CA PHE A 18 -10.18 -11.65 7.64
C PHE A 18 -10.85 -10.39 7.07
N ILE A 19 -11.45 -10.47 5.88
CA ILE A 19 -12.09 -9.31 5.24
C ILE A 19 -13.50 -9.04 5.77
N ALA A 20 -14.16 -10.01 6.40
CA ALA A 20 -15.45 -9.81 7.06
C ALA A 20 -15.33 -8.90 8.29
N ASN A 21 -14.18 -8.91 8.97
CA ASN A 21 -13.89 -7.96 10.02
C ASN A 21 -13.63 -6.56 9.44
N LYS A 22 -14.59 -5.65 9.64
CA LYS A 22 -14.53 -4.27 9.16
C LYS A 22 -13.41 -3.43 9.77
N SER A 23 -12.73 -3.88 10.82
CA SER A 23 -11.53 -3.23 11.35
C SER A 23 -10.25 -3.68 10.67
N ASN A 24 -10.27 -4.81 9.96
CA ASN A 24 -9.08 -5.30 9.26
C ASN A 24 -8.91 -4.56 7.93
N ARG A 25 -7.66 -4.18 7.67
CA ARG A 25 -7.22 -3.53 6.43
C ARG A 25 -5.94 -4.19 5.96
N TYR A 26 -5.85 -4.37 4.66
CA TYR A 26 -4.64 -4.88 4.02
C TYR A 26 -4.54 -4.39 2.57
N VAL A 27 -3.33 -4.43 2.04
CA VAL A 27 -2.98 -4.29 0.63
C VAL A 27 -1.94 -5.34 0.27
N HIS A 28 -1.86 -5.70 -1.01
CA HIS A 28 -0.85 -6.63 -1.51
C HIS A 28 -0.47 -6.28 -2.94
N GLY A 29 0.70 -6.71 -3.38
CA GLY A 29 1.08 -6.58 -4.78
C GLY A 29 0.26 -7.51 -5.68
N SER A 30 0.00 -7.08 -6.92
CA SER A 30 -0.54 -7.95 -7.98
C SER A 30 -0.22 -7.40 -9.37
N LYS A 31 -0.36 -8.25 -10.41
CA LYS A 31 -0.21 -7.84 -11.83
C LYS A 31 -1.12 -6.67 -12.23
N TYR A 32 -2.23 -6.49 -11.53
CA TYR A 32 -3.24 -5.49 -11.85
C TYR A 32 -3.24 -4.32 -10.86
N MET A 33 -2.22 -4.21 -10.00
CA MET A 33 -2.08 -3.25 -8.90
C MET A 33 -0.63 -2.75 -8.84
N TYR A 34 -0.29 -1.95 -7.84
CA TYR A 34 1.13 -1.69 -7.53
C TYR A 34 1.85 -3.03 -7.32
N SER A 35 2.91 -3.31 -8.07
CA SER A 35 3.46 -4.67 -8.14
C SER A 35 4.28 -5.03 -6.90
N ASP A 36 4.46 -6.34 -6.64
CA ASP A 36 5.35 -6.79 -5.56
C ASP A 36 6.79 -6.28 -5.79
N GLU A 37 7.27 -6.26 -7.03
CA GLU A 37 8.63 -5.74 -7.33
C GLU A 37 8.73 -4.25 -7.04
N ASP A 38 7.69 -3.47 -7.34
CA ASP A 38 7.69 -2.04 -7.01
C ASP A 38 7.65 -1.81 -5.50
N TYR A 39 6.93 -2.64 -4.74
CA TYR A 39 6.95 -2.58 -3.28
C TYR A 39 8.33 -2.93 -2.73
N LEU A 40 9.03 -3.92 -3.29
CA LEU A 40 10.42 -4.20 -2.90
C LEU A 40 11.32 -2.99 -3.04
N GLN A 41 11.16 -2.20 -4.11
CA GLN A 41 12.00 -1.01 -4.31
C GLN A 41 11.81 0.01 -3.17
N ILE A 42 10.58 0.16 -2.67
CA ILE A 42 10.30 1.01 -1.50
C ILE A 42 10.95 0.39 -0.25
N ILE A 43 10.71 -0.90 0.01
CA ILE A 43 11.25 -1.62 1.17
C ILE A 43 12.78 -1.56 1.20
N ARG A 44 13.46 -1.79 0.06
CA ARG A 44 14.93 -1.72 -0.09
C ARG A 44 15.48 -0.35 0.29
N LYS A 45 14.74 0.72 -0.02
CA LYS A 45 15.17 2.10 0.27
C LYS A 45 14.92 2.49 1.72
N SER A 46 13.86 2.00 2.35
CA SER A 46 13.41 2.52 3.66
C SER A 46 13.68 1.59 4.84
N ILE A 47 13.54 0.28 4.65
CA ILE A 47 13.65 -0.75 5.70
C ILE A 47 14.42 -1.97 5.19
N PRO A 48 15.65 -1.80 4.65
CA PRO A 48 16.38 -2.86 3.94
C PRO A 48 16.65 -4.12 4.76
N ASN A 49 16.86 -4.00 6.06
CA ASN A 49 17.10 -5.12 6.97
C ASN A 49 15.93 -6.13 6.97
N ARG A 50 14.73 -5.68 6.61
CA ARG A 50 13.55 -6.52 6.47
C ARG A 50 13.59 -7.39 5.22
N LEU A 51 14.60 -7.29 4.34
CA LEU A 51 14.78 -8.20 3.20
C LEU A 51 15.85 -9.27 3.44
N GLU A 52 16.63 -9.14 4.52
CA GLU A 52 17.67 -10.10 4.88
C GLU A 52 17.11 -11.34 5.60
N ALA A 53 15.87 -11.25 6.11
CA ALA A 53 15.15 -12.36 6.71
C ALA A 53 14.40 -13.16 5.63
N ALA A 54 14.83 -14.41 5.40
CA ALA A 54 14.50 -15.21 4.21
C ALA A 54 13.02 -15.58 4.00
N ASP A 55 12.15 -15.40 4.97
CA ASP A 55 10.70 -15.55 4.84
C ASP A 55 10.08 -15.06 6.15
N TYR A 56 9.16 -14.12 6.09
CA TYR A 56 8.40 -13.80 7.30
C TYR A 56 6.99 -13.32 6.99
N LYS A 57 6.13 -13.70 7.92
CA LYS A 57 4.69 -13.74 7.76
C LYS A 57 4.09 -12.95 8.91
N ASP A 58 3.62 -11.76 8.59
CA ASP A 58 3.13 -10.72 9.50
C ASP A 58 4.12 -10.40 10.61
N LEU A 59 5.37 -10.08 10.26
CA LEU A 59 6.22 -9.46 11.26
C LEU A 59 5.77 -8.02 11.49
N PRO A 60 5.60 -7.61 12.76
CA PRO A 60 5.34 -6.23 13.07
C PRO A 60 6.57 -5.40 12.72
N LEU A 61 6.37 -4.31 11.99
CA LEU A 61 7.34 -3.23 11.87
C LEU A 61 7.39 -2.44 13.17
N THR A 62 8.57 -1.96 13.55
CA THR A 62 8.68 -0.98 14.63
C THR A 62 8.05 0.34 14.20
N LYS A 63 7.84 1.25 15.15
CA LYS A 63 7.34 2.59 14.86
C LYS A 63 8.30 3.34 13.91
N GLU A 64 9.59 3.22 14.14
CA GLU A 64 10.64 3.85 13.34
C GLU A 64 10.66 3.30 11.91
N GLU A 65 10.55 1.98 11.75
CA GLU A 65 10.44 1.33 10.45
C GLU A 65 9.17 1.74 9.70
N THR A 66 8.04 1.82 10.43
CA THR A 66 6.76 2.27 9.87
C THR A 66 6.85 3.71 9.37
N LEU A 67 7.47 4.60 10.15
CA LEU A 67 7.69 6.00 9.75
C LEU A 67 8.65 6.12 8.56
N ALA A 68 9.75 5.37 8.56
CA ALA A 68 10.71 5.36 7.46
C ALA A 68 10.06 4.85 6.16
N PHE A 69 9.29 3.77 6.24
CA PHE A 69 8.55 3.22 5.10
C PHE A 69 7.47 4.20 4.61
N ASN A 70 6.70 4.81 5.52
CA ASN A 70 5.69 5.80 5.16
C ASN A 70 6.29 6.99 4.41
N LYS A 71 7.47 7.46 4.82
CA LYS A 71 8.15 8.55 4.12
C LYS A 71 8.50 8.18 2.68
N ALA A 72 9.10 7.01 2.47
CA ALA A 72 9.43 6.53 1.12
C ALA A 72 8.17 6.28 0.26
N LEU A 73 7.08 5.84 0.89
CA LEU A 73 5.78 5.70 0.24
C LEU A 73 5.21 7.06 -0.19
N GLU A 74 5.26 8.08 0.67
CA GLU A 74 4.83 9.45 0.35
C GLU A 74 5.64 10.05 -0.80
N GLU A 75 6.96 9.86 -0.83
CA GLU A 75 7.82 10.29 -1.94
C GLU A 75 7.40 9.64 -3.27
N GLN A 76 7.02 8.36 -3.25
CA GLN A 76 6.52 7.65 -4.43
C GLN A 76 5.14 8.16 -4.88
N ILE A 77 4.22 8.40 -3.93
CA ILE A 77 2.89 8.97 -4.19
C ILE A 77 3.03 10.35 -4.83
N GLU A 78 3.86 11.22 -4.25
CA GLU A 78 4.11 12.58 -4.75
C GLU A 78 4.75 12.58 -6.15
N TYR A 79 5.72 11.69 -6.37
CA TYR A 79 6.30 11.50 -7.70
C TYR A 79 5.22 11.14 -8.73
N TRP A 80 4.36 10.16 -8.44
CA TRP A 80 3.30 9.76 -9.37
C TRP A 80 2.25 10.83 -9.56
N LEU A 81 1.84 11.53 -8.51
CA LEU A 81 0.92 12.67 -8.62
C LEU A 81 1.49 13.77 -9.53
N SER A 82 2.80 14.02 -9.49
CA SER A 82 3.45 15.01 -10.34
C SER A 82 3.45 14.67 -11.84
N LEU A 83 3.31 13.38 -12.18
CA LEU A 83 3.23 12.91 -13.56
C LEU A 83 1.81 12.94 -14.14
N ARG A 84 0.80 13.13 -13.29
CA ARG A 84 -0.60 13.06 -13.70
C ARG A 84 -0.99 14.28 -14.52
N VAL A 85 -1.83 14.03 -15.51
CA VAL A 85 -2.58 15.09 -16.19
C VAL A 85 -3.95 15.21 -15.53
N HIS A 86 -4.38 16.44 -15.29
CA HIS A 86 -5.75 16.68 -14.83
C HIS A 86 -6.73 16.31 -15.95
N ILE A 87 -7.66 15.39 -15.67
CA ILE A 87 -8.69 14.95 -16.61
C ILE A 87 -10.04 15.40 -16.04
N PRO A 88 -10.92 16.03 -16.85
CA PRO A 88 -12.24 16.42 -16.39
C PRO A 88 -13.08 15.20 -15.94
N ILE A 89 -13.81 15.40 -14.85
CA ILE A 89 -14.64 14.41 -14.15
C ILE A 89 -15.53 13.64 -15.13
N LYS A 90 -15.50 12.31 -15.02
CA LYS A 90 -16.42 11.41 -15.71
C LYS A 90 -17.03 10.45 -14.70
N GLU A 91 -18.24 9.98 -14.99
CA GLU A 91 -18.86 8.92 -14.22
C GLU A 91 -17.89 7.71 -14.10
N GLY A 92 -17.68 7.24 -12.87
CA GLY A 92 -16.77 6.13 -12.55
C GLY A 92 -15.37 6.50 -12.05
N THR A 93 -15.07 7.78 -11.79
CA THR A 93 -13.84 8.18 -11.07
C THR A 93 -13.94 7.88 -9.58
N ASP A 94 -12.86 7.34 -9.00
CA ASP A 94 -12.69 7.17 -7.57
C ASP A 94 -12.16 8.47 -6.94
N THR A 95 -12.50 8.77 -5.69
CA THR A 95 -12.08 10.00 -5.01
C THR A 95 -11.40 9.67 -3.70
N VAL A 96 -10.18 10.17 -3.51
CA VAL A 96 -9.37 9.94 -2.32
C VAL A 96 -8.84 11.26 -1.79
N THR A 97 -8.76 11.40 -0.46
CA THR A 97 -8.23 12.61 0.18
C THR A 97 -6.78 12.38 0.59
N TYR A 98 -5.85 13.20 0.11
CA TYR A 98 -4.44 13.15 0.47
C TYR A 98 -3.93 14.54 0.82
N LYS A 99 -3.29 14.68 1.99
CA LYS A 99 -2.76 15.95 2.52
C LYS A 99 -3.75 17.14 2.45
N GLY A 100 -5.05 16.87 2.57
CA GLY A 100 -6.12 17.88 2.55
C GLY A 100 -6.65 18.19 1.15
N GLU A 101 -6.06 17.60 0.11
CA GLU A 101 -6.53 17.73 -1.27
C GLU A 101 -7.39 16.54 -1.67
N THR A 102 -8.43 16.79 -2.45
CA THR A 102 -9.23 15.73 -3.07
C THR A 102 -8.60 15.37 -4.40
N ILE A 103 -8.18 14.12 -4.54
CA ILE A 103 -7.59 13.56 -5.73
C ILE A 103 -8.62 12.63 -6.37
N GLU A 104 -8.90 12.89 -7.64
CA GLU A 104 -9.79 12.06 -8.45
C GLU A 104 -8.94 11.09 -9.26
N LEU A 105 -9.24 9.79 -9.21
CA LEU A 105 -8.50 8.72 -9.87
C LEU A 105 -9.40 7.99 -10.88
N ASP A 106 -8.94 7.84 -12.12
CA ASP A 106 -9.62 7.02 -13.12
C ASP A 106 -8.99 5.62 -13.14
N ILE A 107 -9.60 4.68 -12.40
CA ILE A 107 -9.10 3.32 -12.25
C ILE A 107 -9.43 2.40 -13.44
N ARG A 108 -10.07 2.92 -14.48
CA ARG A 108 -10.35 2.19 -15.72
C ARG A 108 -9.05 2.00 -16.51
N PRO A 109 -8.94 0.95 -17.34
CA PRO A 109 -7.79 0.77 -18.22
C PRO A 109 -7.85 1.79 -19.38
N ILE A 110 -7.47 3.04 -19.10
CA ILE A 110 -7.45 4.16 -20.05
C ILE A 110 -6.04 4.76 -20.14
N ASP A 111 -5.62 5.13 -21.35
CA ASP A 111 -4.22 5.48 -21.67
C ASP A 111 -3.70 6.84 -21.15
N ILE A 112 -4.45 7.56 -20.30
CA ILE A 112 -4.10 8.95 -19.92
C ILE A 112 -3.33 9.00 -18.59
N ASN A 113 -3.80 8.26 -17.57
CA ASN A 113 -3.17 8.18 -16.27
C ASN A 113 -3.06 6.70 -15.86
N ASP A 114 -2.24 5.94 -16.59
CA ASP A 114 -2.10 4.47 -16.45
C ASP A 114 -1.75 4.02 -15.02
N ASN A 115 -1.20 4.92 -14.22
CA ASN A 115 -0.79 4.67 -12.84
C ASN A 115 -1.88 4.94 -11.80
N ASP A 116 -3.06 5.46 -12.16
CA ASP A 116 -4.10 5.86 -11.19
C ASP A 116 -4.56 4.68 -10.31
N LYS A 117 -4.64 3.48 -10.89
CA LYS A 117 -4.98 2.27 -10.14
C LYS A 117 -3.92 1.93 -9.10
N ALA A 118 -2.65 1.99 -9.50
CA ALA A 118 -1.54 1.68 -8.61
C ALA A 118 -1.36 2.80 -7.56
N LEU A 119 -1.62 4.06 -7.92
CA LEU A 119 -1.63 5.20 -7.00
C LEU A 119 -2.72 5.05 -5.93
N ARG A 120 -3.90 4.56 -6.30
CA ARG A 120 -4.95 4.22 -5.33
C ARG A 120 -4.46 3.22 -4.28
N ASP A 121 -3.69 2.21 -4.69
CA ASP A 121 -3.19 1.19 -3.78
C ASP A 121 -2.11 1.74 -2.84
N LEU A 122 -1.24 2.64 -3.33
CA LEU A 122 -0.28 3.38 -2.49
C LEU A 122 -1.00 4.27 -1.46
N LEU A 123 -2.02 5.01 -1.90
CA LEU A 123 -2.82 5.87 -1.01
C LEU A 123 -3.57 5.06 0.04
N ARG A 124 -4.11 3.90 -0.33
CA ARG A 124 -4.72 2.97 0.63
C ARG A 124 -3.71 2.44 1.64
N LEU A 125 -2.48 2.13 1.22
CA LEU A 125 -1.40 1.74 2.15
C LEU A 125 -1.04 2.89 3.10
N HIS A 126 -0.97 4.11 2.58
CA HIS A 126 -0.74 5.31 3.40
C HIS A 126 -1.80 5.48 4.49
N ASP A 127 -3.07 5.29 4.14
CA ASP A 127 -4.18 5.33 5.11
C ASP A 127 -4.05 4.24 6.19
N ILE A 128 -3.69 3.02 5.80
CA ILE A 128 -3.43 1.92 6.74
C ILE A 128 -2.29 2.29 7.70
N ILE A 129 -1.20 2.86 7.20
CA ILE A 129 -0.07 3.27 8.03
C ILE A 129 -0.47 4.37 8.99
N LYS A 130 -1.22 5.38 8.53
CA LYS A 130 -1.75 6.44 9.38
C LYS A 130 -2.65 5.91 10.49
N GLU A 131 -3.53 4.97 10.17
CA GLU A 131 -4.36 4.28 11.15
C GLU A 131 -3.50 3.56 12.19
N CYS A 132 -2.51 2.77 11.75
CA CYS A 132 -1.59 2.08 12.66
C CYS A 132 -0.83 3.03 13.59
N LEU A 133 -0.29 4.13 13.05
CA LEU A 133 0.44 5.13 13.83
C LEU A 133 -0.48 5.88 14.80
N THR A 134 -1.72 6.17 14.42
CA THR A 134 -2.69 6.89 15.27
C THR A 134 -3.19 6.03 16.41
N GLU A 135 -3.43 4.74 16.15
CA GLU A 135 -3.91 3.77 17.14
C GLU A 135 -2.77 3.11 17.93
N GLU A 136 -1.52 3.53 17.73
CA GLU A 136 -0.33 2.96 18.36
C GLU A 136 -0.19 1.44 18.19
N LYS A 137 -0.62 0.91 17.04
CA LYS A 137 -0.51 -0.50 16.67
C LYS A 137 0.52 -0.72 15.56
N PRO A 138 1.15 -1.91 15.47
CA PRO A 138 2.14 -2.17 14.43
C PRO A 138 1.50 -2.29 13.04
N LEU A 139 2.23 -1.86 12.02
CA LEU A 139 2.01 -2.32 10.65
C LEU A 139 2.64 -3.71 10.52
N TYR A 140 1.87 -4.68 10.04
CA TYR A 140 2.36 -6.02 9.76
C TYR A 140 2.81 -6.12 8.31
N LEU A 141 4.00 -6.70 8.11
CA LEU A 141 4.57 -7.00 6.80
C LEU A 141 4.75 -8.50 6.65
N SER A 142 4.23 -9.03 5.54
CA SER A 142 4.46 -10.39 5.07
C SER A 142 5.24 -10.34 3.76
N VAL A 143 6.37 -11.05 3.68
CA VAL A 143 7.16 -11.28 2.47
C VAL A 143 7.48 -12.77 2.39
N TYR A 144 6.91 -13.47 1.40
CA TYR A 144 7.11 -14.91 1.24
C TYR A 144 6.88 -15.39 -0.20
N GLU A 145 7.45 -16.54 -0.56
CA GLU A 145 7.14 -17.23 -1.81
C GLU A 145 5.85 -18.07 -1.70
N GLU A 146 5.00 -18.03 -2.74
CA GLU A 146 3.89 -18.97 -2.84
C GLU A 146 4.44 -20.31 -3.34
N LYS A 147 4.25 -21.37 -2.54
CA LYS A 147 4.63 -22.75 -2.92
C LYS A 147 3.56 -23.39 -3.79
#